data_AF-A0A3N5W1P1-F1
#
_entry.id   AF-A0A3N5W1P1-F1
#
_cell.length_a   1.000
_cell.length_b   1.000
_cell.length_c   1.000
_cell.angle_alpha   90.00
_cell.angle_beta   90.00
_cell.angle_gamma   90.00
#
_symmetry.space_group_name_H-M   'P 1'
#
loop_
_entity.id
_entity.type
_entity.pdbx_description
1 polymer ?
#
loop_
_entity_poly.entity_id
_entity_poly.type
_entity_poly.pdbx_seq_one_letter_code
_entity_poly.pdbx_strand_id
1 'polypeptide(L)'
;MLRKGIWKVFLISICILSFAAFGIASAQQKKTGGGDIKFEAKGSTGPVLFSHESHVNQHKAKCTDCHTKIFKMKKEDLKMTKDAHGQDKHCGVCHNGKKSFSQTTEADCAKCHKK
;
A
#
# COMPACT_ATOMS: atom_id res chain seq x y z
N MET A 1 -54.21 24.06 11.41
CA MET A 1 -53.51 23.27 10.37
C MET A 1 -52.04 23.71 10.11
N LEU A 2 -51.49 24.66 10.87
CA LEU A 2 -50.19 25.30 10.61
C LEU A 2 -48.95 24.57 11.20
N ARG A 3 -49.12 23.38 11.77
CA ARG A 3 -48.04 22.65 12.50
C ARG A 3 -47.38 21.54 11.67
N LYS A 4 -48.06 21.06 10.61
CA LYS A 4 -47.59 19.97 9.73
C LYS A 4 -46.54 20.44 8.70
N GLY A 5 -46.56 21.72 8.32
CA GLY A 5 -45.59 22.30 7.38
C GLY A 5 -44.21 22.54 8.00
N ILE A 6 -44.19 22.96 9.27
CA ILE A 6 -42.96 23.30 10.00
C ILE A 6 -42.09 22.06 10.22
N TRP A 7 -42.69 20.90 10.51
CA TRP A 7 -41.95 19.64 10.65
C TRP A 7 -41.36 19.16 9.31
N LYS A 8 -42.09 19.34 8.19
CA LYS A 8 -41.56 19.01 6.86
C LYS A 8 -40.36 19.90 6.49
N VAL A 9 -40.42 21.19 6.80
CA VAL A 9 -39.31 22.13 6.58
C VAL A 9 -38.12 21.80 7.49
N PHE A 10 -38.35 21.41 8.74
CA PHE A 10 -37.30 20.96 9.66
C PHE A 10 -36.61 19.68 9.19
N LEU A 11 -37.38 18.70 8.71
CA LEU A 11 -36.83 17.44 8.17
C LEU A 11 -36.04 17.66 6.87
N ILE A 12 -36.52 18.52 5.98
CA ILE A 12 -35.80 18.86 4.74
C ILE A 12 -34.50 19.61 5.07
N SER A 13 -34.52 20.54 6.02
CA SER A 13 -33.32 21.29 6.44
C SER A 13 -32.26 20.40 7.11
N ILE A 14 -32.68 19.40 7.92
CA ILE A 14 -31.80 18.38 8.49
C ILE A 14 -31.15 17.50 7.40
N CYS A 15 -31.90 17.11 6.37
CA CYS A 15 -31.36 16.34 5.26
C CYS A 15 -30.33 17.14 4.44
N ILE A 16 -30.55 18.45 4.23
CA ILE A 16 -29.62 19.32 3.50
C ILE A 16 -28.32 19.53 4.29
N LEU A 17 -28.40 19.75 5.60
CA LEU A 17 -27.20 19.82 6.46
C LEU A 17 -26.42 18.49 6.49
N SER A 18 -27.13 17.35 6.45
CA SER A 18 -26.49 16.03 6.47
C SER A 18 -25.79 15.69 5.14
N PHE A 19 -26.33 16.15 4.01
CA PHE A 19 -25.68 15.98 2.70
C PHE A 19 -24.42 16.84 2.54
N ALA A 20 -24.39 18.04 3.13
CA ALA A 20 -23.20 18.91 3.10
C ALA A 20 -22.01 18.32 3.89
N ALA A 21 -22.27 17.55 4.96
CA ALA A 21 -21.23 16.90 5.75
C ALA A 21 -20.60 15.67 5.08
N PHE A 22 -21.28 15.03 4.13
CA PHE A 22 -20.75 13.86 3.41
C PHE A 22 -19.88 14.23 2.19
N GLY A 23 -19.95 15.46 1.69
CA GLY A 23 -19.25 15.90 0.48
C GLY A 23 -17.75 16.21 0.65
N ILE A 24 -17.23 16.26 1.88
CA ILE A 24 -15.88 16.80 2.17
C ILE A 24 -14.85 15.70 2.52
N ALA A 25 -15.27 14.45 2.72
CA ALA A 25 -14.36 13.37 3.10
C ALA A 25 -13.54 12.75 1.95
N SER A 26 -13.56 13.35 0.75
CA SER A 26 -12.83 12.87 -0.43
C SER A 26 -11.62 13.76 -0.76
N ALA A 27 -10.78 14.06 0.22
CA ALA A 27 -9.55 14.82 0.01
C ALA A 27 -8.32 13.90 0.19
N GLN A 28 -7.85 13.37 -0.94
CA GLN A 28 -6.49 12.88 -1.23
C GLN A 28 -5.86 11.93 -0.20
N GLN A 29 -5.94 10.62 -0.48
CA GLN A 29 -5.04 9.63 0.10
C GLN A 29 -3.59 9.99 -0.25
N LYS A 30 -2.86 10.57 0.71
CA LYS A 30 -1.44 10.93 0.56
C LYS A 30 -0.65 9.67 0.25
N LYS A 31 -0.16 9.55 -0.99
CA LYS A 31 0.70 8.43 -1.39
C LYS A 31 2.03 8.54 -0.68
N THR A 32 2.37 7.55 0.15
CA THR A 32 3.67 7.46 0.80
C THR A 32 4.73 7.06 -0.23
N GLY A 33 5.79 7.86 -0.36
CA GLY A 33 6.82 7.67 -1.38
C GLY A 33 6.25 7.71 -2.80
N GLY A 34 6.58 6.70 -3.62
CA GLY A 34 6.05 6.55 -4.98
C GLY A 34 4.69 5.85 -5.08
N GLY A 35 4.07 5.46 -3.95
CA GLY A 35 2.93 4.56 -3.93
C GLY A 35 3.33 3.10 -4.17
N ASP A 36 2.34 2.21 -4.35
CA ASP A 36 2.62 0.78 -4.51
C ASP A 36 3.27 0.46 -5.87
N ILE A 37 4.24 -0.45 -5.86
CA ILE A 37 4.99 -0.89 -7.05
C ILE A 37 4.67 -2.35 -7.35
N LYS A 38 4.15 -2.60 -8.55
CA LYS A 38 3.93 -3.95 -9.08
C LYS A 38 5.14 -4.42 -9.88
N PHE A 39 5.64 -5.62 -9.55
CA PHE A 39 6.66 -6.34 -10.30
C PHE A 39 6.05 -7.58 -10.96
N GLU A 40 6.34 -7.75 -12.25
CA GLU A 40 5.87 -8.87 -13.05
C GLU A 40 7.08 -9.52 -13.73
N ALA A 41 7.16 -10.84 -13.65
CA ALA A 41 8.21 -11.61 -14.30
C ALA A 41 7.60 -12.88 -14.90
N LYS A 42 8.01 -13.21 -16.13
CA LYS A 42 7.64 -14.48 -16.78
C LYS A 42 8.19 -15.64 -15.94
N GLY A 43 7.33 -16.59 -15.59
CA GLY A 43 7.67 -17.72 -14.72
C GLY A 43 7.57 -17.44 -13.21
N SER A 44 7.13 -16.24 -12.81
CA SER A 44 6.74 -15.97 -11.42
C SER A 44 5.41 -16.64 -11.07
N THR A 45 5.20 -17.00 -9.81
CA THR A 45 3.95 -17.58 -9.29
C THR A 45 2.78 -16.58 -9.24
N GLY A 46 3.06 -15.30 -9.47
CA GLY A 46 2.12 -14.19 -9.52
C GLY A 46 2.86 -12.84 -9.48
N PRO A 47 2.17 -11.72 -9.75
CA PRO A 47 2.77 -10.41 -9.56
C PRO A 47 3.14 -10.15 -8.10
N VAL A 48 4.25 -9.47 -7.89
CA VAL A 48 4.67 -9.03 -6.56
C VAL A 48 4.25 -7.58 -6.35
N LEU A 49 3.53 -7.31 -5.27
CA LEU A 49 3.15 -5.94 -4.90
C LEU A 49 4.00 -5.45 -3.74
N PHE A 50 4.82 -4.44 -3.99
CA PHE A 50 5.53 -3.71 -2.95
C PHE A 50 4.72 -2.49 -2.51
N SER A 51 4.52 -2.32 -1.19
CA SER A 51 3.81 -1.17 -0.64
C SER A 51 4.73 -0.27 0.19
N HIS A 52 4.87 0.98 -0.24
CA HIS A 52 5.59 2.00 0.54
C HIS A 52 4.87 2.31 1.85
N GLU A 53 3.54 2.27 1.87
CA GLU A 53 2.74 2.53 3.07
C GLU A 53 3.09 1.52 4.18
N SER A 54 3.14 0.23 3.81
CA SER A 54 3.49 -0.82 4.75
C SER A 54 4.91 -0.66 5.29
N HIS A 55 5.88 -0.42 4.41
CA HIS A 55 7.27 -0.31 4.84
C HIS A 55 7.54 0.96 5.67
N VAL A 56 7.07 2.12 5.21
CA VAL A 56 7.40 3.42 5.81
C VAL A 56 6.50 3.75 6.99
N ASN A 57 5.17 3.63 6.85
CA ASN A 57 4.26 4.09 7.88
C ASN A 57 3.91 2.99 8.89
N GLN A 58 3.72 1.74 8.43
CA GLN A 58 3.39 0.64 9.35
C GLN A 58 4.65 0.10 10.03
N HIS A 59 5.72 -0.14 9.27
CA HIS A 59 6.97 -0.71 9.78
C HIS A 59 8.06 0.33 10.09
N LYS A 60 7.75 1.63 9.94
CA LYS A 60 8.63 2.75 10.35
C LYS A 60 10.01 2.76 9.67
N ALA A 61 10.13 2.16 8.48
CA ALA A 61 11.36 2.23 7.70
C ALA A 61 11.59 3.65 7.18
N LYS A 62 12.84 4.11 7.23
CA LYS A 62 13.23 5.42 6.69
C LYS A 62 13.48 5.30 5.19
N CYS A 63 13.27 6.39 4.45
CA CYS A 63 13.53 6.45 3.01
C CYS A 63 14.98 6.03 2.68
N THR A 64 15.93 6.40 3.54
CA THR A 64 17.37 6.11 3.42
C THR A 64 17.74 4.67 3.68
N ASP A 65 16.85 3.88 4.28
CA ASP A 65 17.09 2.47 4.56
C ASP A 65 17.03 1.65 3.27
N CYS A 66 16.23 2.10 2.29
CA CYS A 66 16.10 1.50 0.97
C CYS A 66 16.85 2.29 -0.10
N HIS A 67 16.76 3.62 -0.09
CA HIS A 67 17.26 4.47 -1.16
C HIS A 67 18.54 5.23 -0.80
N THR A 68 19.49 5.37 -1.72
CA THR A 68 19.59 4.70 -3.04
C THR A 68 20.35 3.37 -2.96
N LYS A 69 20.68 2.91 -1.75
CA LYS A 69 21.61 1.80 -1.49
C LYS A 69 21.10 0.45 -1.98
N ILE A 70 19.82 0.15 -1.74
CA ILE A 70 19.18 -1.12 -2.10
C ILE A 70 18.38 -0.97 -3.39
N PHE A 71 17.63 0.14 -3.51
CA PHE A 71 16.81 0.45 -4.67
C PHE A 71 17.08 1.88 -5.12
N LYS A 72 17.00 2.14 -6.44
CA LYS A 72 16.99 3.52 -6.95
C LYS A 72 15.60 4.15 -6.73
N MET A 73 15.55 5.48 -6.66
CA MET A 73 14.30 6.22 -6.46
C MET A 73 13.33 6.08 -7.66
N LYS A 74 13.88 5.85 -8.86
CA LYS A 74 13.10 5.55 -10.05
C LYS A 74 12.84 4.05 -10.11
N LYS A 75 11.62 3.66 -10.52
CA LYS A 75 11.30 2.26 -10.81
C LYS A 75 12.25 1.73 -11.88
N GLU A 76 12.91 0.61 -11.56
CA GLU A 76 13.80 -0.09 -12.47
C GLU A 76 13.19 -1.45 -12.83
N ASP A 77 13.56 -1.98 -13.98
CA ASP A 77 13.29 -3.39 -14.31
C ASP A 77 14.21 -4.28 -13.49
N LEU A 78 13.78 -4.53 -12.25
CA LEU A 78 14.45 -5.45 -11.34
C LEU A 78 14.25 -6.88 -11.82
N LYS A 79 15.30 -7.45 -12.42
CA LYS A 79 15.35 -8.87 -12.78
C LYS A 79 15.68 -9.70 -11.54
N MET A 80 14.70 -9.91 -10.67
CA MET A 80 14.80 -10.88 -9.58
C MET A 80 14.42 -12.27 -10.08
N THR A 81 15.43 -13.10 -10.33
CA THR A 81 15.23 -14.52 -10.67
C THR A 81 14.97 -15.34 -9.40
N LYS A 82 14.52 -16.58 -9.56
CA LYS A 82 14.39 -17.51 -8.44
C LYS A 82 15.73 -17.70 -7.70
N ASP A 83 16.84 -17.73 -8.42
CA ASP A 83 18.19 -17.87 -7.85
C ASP A 83 18.64 -16.65 -7.03
N ALA A 84 18.00 -15.49 -7.23
CA ALA A 84 18.21 -14.32 -6.39
C ALA A 84 17.51 -14.46 -5.03
N HIS A 85 16.52 -15.36 -4.90
CA HIS A 85 15.87 -15.63 -3.63
C HIS A 85 16.85 -16.35 -2.71
N GLY A 86 16.98 -15.86 -1.47
CA GLY A 86 17.97 -16.32 -0.51
C GLY A 86 19.28 -15.52 -0.51
N GLN A 87 19.48 -14.62 -1.48
CA GLN A 87 20.58 -13.65 -1.43
C GLN A 87 20.20 -12.42 -0.61
N ASP A 88 21.16 -11.82 0.10
CA ASP A 88 21.01 -10.54 0.81
C ASP A 88 21.01 -9.34 -0.17
N LYS A 89 20.14 -9.39 -1.18
CA LYS A 89 19.96 -8.34 -2.20
C LYS A 89 18.49 -7.97 -2.34
N HIS A 90 18.21 -6.73 -2.73
CA HIS A 90 16.85 -6.20 -2.92
C HIS A 90 15.96 -6.51 -1.70
N CYS A 91 14.85 -7.23 -1.89
CA CYS A 91 13.94 -7.66 -0.82
C CYS A 91 14.66 -8.46 0.27
N GLY A 92 15.63 -9.29 -0.13
CA GLY A 92 16.38 -10.17 0.76
C GLY A 92 17.29 -9.47 1.77
N VAL A 93 17.61 -8.18 1.59
CA VAL A 93 18.39 -7.42 2.59
C VAL A 93 17.69 -7.40 3.96
N CYS A 94 16.35 -7.46 3.95
CA CYS A 94 15.52 -7.51 5.15
C CYS A 94 14.68 -8.79 5.23
N HIS A 95 14.16 -9.30 4.10
CA HIS A 95 13.39 -10.55 4.05
C HIS A 95 14.30 -11.80 4.01
N ASN A 96 15.20 -11.91 4.99
CA ASN A 96 16.17 -13.00 5.14
C ASN A 96 15.88 -13.93 6.34
N GLY A 97 14.69 -13.83 6.93
CA GLY A 97 14.31 -14.61 8.11
C GLY A 97 14.91 -14.09 9.43
N LYS A 98 15.73 -13.03 9.40
CA LYS A 98 16.30 -12.40 10.59
C LYS A 98 15.67 -11.04 10.88
N LYS A 99 15.66 -10.13 9.89
CA LYS A 99 15.07 -8.79 10.06
C LYS A 99 13.57 -8.77 9.78
N SER A 100 13.12 -9.64 8.89
CA SER A 100 11.73 -9.86 8.51
C SER A 100 11.56 -11.31 8.06
N PHE A 101 10.34 -11.70 7.72
CA PHE A 101 10.05 -13.03 7.20
C PHE A 101 10.90 -13.35 5.97
N SER A 102 11.28 -14.62 5.79
CA SER A 102 12.19 -15.01 4.70
C SER A 102 11.46 -15.03 3.37
N GLN A 103 12.13 -14.54 2.31
CA GLN A 103 11.70 -14.69 0.92
C GLN A 103 11.74 -16.14 0.41
N THR A 104 12.31 -17.08 1.18
CA THR A 104 12.45 -18.50 0.80
C THR A 104 11.44 -19.41 1.50
N THR A 105 10.69 -18.91 2.48
CA THR A 105 9.71 -19.72 3.20
C THR A 105 8.45 -19.86 2.35
N GLU A 106 8.09 -21.09 1.99
CA GLU A 106 6.97 -21.35 1.08
C GLU A 106 5.63 -20.80 1.61
N ALA A 107 5.40 -20.90 2.92
CA ALA A 107 4.22 -20.35 3.59
C ALA A 107 4.12 -18.81 3.46
N ASP A 108 5.22 -18.12 3.18
CA ASP A 108 5.29 -16.66 3.07
C ASP A 108 5.21 -16.17 1.61
N CYS A 109 5.24 -17.06 0.61
CA CYS A 109 5.16 -16.69 -0.81
C CYS A 109 3.95 -15.78 -1.10
N ALA A 110 2.79 -16.09 -0.53
CA ALA A 110 1.54 -15.35 -0.72
C ALA A 110 1.55 -13.95 -0.06
N LYS A 111 2.53 -13.64 0.81
CA LYS A 111 2.67 -12.30 1.40
C LYS A 111 3.11 -11.30 0.34
N CYS A 112 3.96 -11.73 -0.60
CA CYS A 112 4.47 -10.89 -1.69
C CYS A 112 3.75 -11.15 -3.02
N HIS A 113 3.57 -12.42 -3.40
CA HIS A 113 2.94 -12.83 -4.65
C HIS A 113 1.43 -12.84 -4.49
N LYS A 114 0.78 -11.76 -4.95
CA LYS A 114 -0.68 -11.65 -4.99
C LYS A 114 -1.15 -12.16 -6.35
N LYS A 115 -2.16 -13.04 -6.38
CA LYS A 115 -2.79 -13.48 -7.63
C LYS A 115 -3.75 -12.41 -8.12
#